data_AF-A0A3L7RLR7-F1
#
_entry.id   AF-A0A3L7RLR7-F1
#
_cell.length_a   1.000
_cell.length_b   1.000
_cell.length_c   1.000
_cell.angle_alpha   90.00
_cell.angle_beta   90.00
_cell.angle_gamma   90.00
#
_symmetry.space_group_name_H-M   'P 1'
#
loop_
_entity.id
_entity.type
_entity.pdbx_description
1 polymer ?
#
loop_
_entity_poly.entity_id
_entity_poly.type
_entity_poly.pdbx_seq_one_letter_code
_entity_poly.pdbx_strand_id
1 'polypeptide(L)'
;MYFFRRAEGSTVEELLDRLPDPVFKRAVGVLEMISRTPDQRRHYDARLKWELDENTRIQTAFEEGELKGREEGELFGKIRMLQNLLSLPQSTDDALHPSSRTELETLVTELQAQLRKRMT
;
A
#
# COMPACT_ATOMS: atom_id res chain seq x y z
N MET A 1 -49.94 0.35 6.59
CA MET A 1 -49.20 1.55 6.14
C MET A 1 -49.24 2.63 7.22
N TYR A 2 -48.50 2.45 8.33
CA TYR A 2 -48.43 3.40 9.46
C TYR A 2 -47.10 4.17 9.48
N PHE A 3 -46.01 3.51 9.04
CA PHE A 3 -44.64 4.02 9.01
C PHE A 3 -44.48 5.31 8.19
N PHE A 4 -44.82 5.30 6.90
CA PHE A 4 -44.68 6.47 6.02
C PHE A 4 -45.60 7.65 6.39
N ARG A 5 -46.59 7.47 7.27
CA ARG A 5 -47.47 8.54 7.73
C ARG A 5 -46.91 9.32 8.93
N ARG A 6 -45.82 8.84 9.54
CA ARG A 6 -45.15 9.45 10.71
C ARG A 6 -43.64 9.59 10.53
N ALA A 7 -43.13 9.40 9.33
CA ALA A 7 -41.70 9.54 9.03
C ALA A 7 -41.25 11.00 8.90
N GLU A 8 -42.20 11.94 8.83
CA GLU A 8 -41.92 13.37 8.81
C GLU A 8 -41.26 13.80 10.14
N GLY A 9 -40.01 14.23 10.07
CA GLY A 9 -39.20 14.63 11.24
C GLY A 9 -38.34 13.53 11.87
N SER A 10 -38.34 12.30 11.35
CA SER A 10 -37.43 11.24 11.82
C SER A 10 -35.99 11.51 11.40
N THR A 11 -35.03 11.25 12.28
CA THR A 11 -33.59 11.38 11.96
C THR A 11 -33.07 10.18 11.18
N VAL A 12 -31.89 10.34 10.57
CA VAL A 12 -31.19 9.27 9.83
C VAL A 12 -30.95 8.05 10.72
N GLU A 13 -30.56 8.29 11.98
CA GLU A 13 -30.30 7.26 12.98
C GLU A 13 -31.57 6.48 13.32
N GLU A 14 -32.70 7.15 13.51
CA GLU A 14 -33.99 6.51 13.80
C GLU A 14 -34.50 5.67 12.62
N LEU A 15 -34.20 6.09 11.38
CA LEU A 15 -34.55 5.32 10.18
C LEU A 15 -33.69 4.07 10.03
N LEU A 16 -32.39 4.15 10.32
CA LEU A 16 -31.45 3.02 10.24
C LEU A 16 -31.70 1.96 11.33
N ASP A 17 -32.15 2.39 12.52
CA ASP A 17 -32.52 1.49 13.61
C ASP A 17 -33.81 0.72 13.29
N ARG A 18 -34.80 1.39 12.69
CA ARG A 18 -36.09 0.79 12.33
C ARG A 18 -36.08 0.00 11.02
N LEU A 19 -35.14 0.29 10.12
CA LEU A 19 -34.95 -0.39 8.83
C LEU A 19 -33.52 -0.96 8.74
N PRO A 20 -33.21 -2.03 9.49
CA PRO A 20 -31.85 -2.57 9.58
C PRO A 20 -31.39 -3.31 8.32
N ASP A 21 -32.28 -3.55 7.37
CA ASP A 21 -31.98 -4.26 6.11
C ASP A 21 -30.87 -3.53 5.33
N PRO A 22 -29.87 -4.25 4.79
CA PRO A 22 -28.80 -3.67 3.99
C PRO A 22 -29.26 -2.78 2.82
N VAL A 23 -30.41 -3.09 2.22
CA VAL A 23 -31.00 -2.30 1.13
C VAL A 23 -31.40 -0.92 1.64
N PHE A 24 -32.03 -0.83 2.81
CA PHE A 24 -32.44 0.44 3.41
C PHE A 24 -31.26 1.22 3.95
N LYS A 25 -30.22 0.56 4.50
CA LYS A 25 -28.98 1.24 4.93
C LYS A 25 -28.31 2.00 3.78
N ARG A 26 -28.20 1.37 2.60
CA ARG A 26 -27.67 2.04 1.40
C ARG A 26 -28.58 3.19 0.93
N ALA A 27 -29.88 2.96 0.88
CA ALA A 27 -30.83 3.97 0.43
C ALA A 27 -30.87 5.21 1.34
N VAL A 28 -30.81 5.02 2.66
CA VAL A 28 -30.75 6.10 3.65
C VAL A 28 -29.45 6.90 3.51
N GLY A 29 -28.29 6.24 3.34
CA GLY A 29 -27.03 6.95 3.08
C GLY A 29 -27.04 7.77 1.79
N VAL A 30 -27.69 7.27 0.72
CA VAL A 30 -27.88 8.02 -0.52
C VAL A 30 -28.82 9.20 -0.32
N LEU A 31 -29.93 9.03 0.41
CA LEU A 31 -30.87 10.11 0.73
C LEU A 31 -30.20 11.20 1.58
N GLU A 32 -29.40 10.83 2.57
CA GLU A 32 -28.64 11.76 3.41
C GLU A 32 -27.62 12.55 2.55
N MET A 33 -26.93 11.88 1.63
CA MET A 33 -26.04 12.52 0.67
C MET A 33 -26.79 13.52 -0.23
N ILE A 34 -27.99 13.17 -0.71
CA ILE A 34 -28.82 14.03 -1.57
C ILE A 34 -29.45 15.19 -0.80
N SER A 35 -29.82 14.99 0.47
CA SER A 35 -30.44 16.02 1.32
C SER A 35 -29.48 17.10 1.80
N ARG A 36 -28.16 16.86 1.68
CA ARG A 36 -27.12 17.83 2.03
C ARG A 36 -27.05 18.97 1.01
N THR A 37 -26.77 20.18 1.50
CA THR A 37 -26.56 21.34 0.63
C THR A 37 -25.35 21.11 -0.30
N PRO A 38 -25.27 21.79 -1.45
CA PRO A 38 -24.09 21.73 -2.32
C PRO A 38 -22.78 21.98 -1.57
N ASP A 39 -22.77 22.91 -0.60
CA ASP A 39 -21.60 23.18 0.26
C ASP A 39 -21.24 21.99 1.16
N GLN A 40 -22.22 21.39 1.83
CA GLN A 40 -21.99 20.22 2.68
C GLN A 40 -21.47 19.02 1.89
N ARG A 41 -21.94 18.83 0.65
CA ARG A 41 -21.40 17.81 -0.27
C ARG A 41 -19.95 18.09 -0.63
N ARG A 42 -19.61 19.33 -1.01
CA ARG A 42 -18.22 19.73 -1.29
C ARG A 42 -17.28 19.47 -0.12
N HIS A 43 -17.69 19.81 1.11
CA HIS A 43 -16.89 19.54 2.30
C HIS A 43 -16.71 18.04 2.56
N TYR A 44 -17.76 17.25 2.36
CA TYR A 44 -17.70 15.80 2.48
C TYR A 44 -16.76 15.18 1.44
N ASP A 45 -16.89 15.56 0.17
CA ASP A 45 -16.06 15.07 -0.94
C ASP A 45 -14.60 15.45 -0.76
N ALA A 46 -14.32 16.67 -0.29
CA ALA A 46 -12.97 17.12 0.03
C ALA A 46 -12.34 16.28 1.15
N ARG A 47 -13.10 15.98 2.21
CA ARG A 47 -12.64 15.12 3.30
C ARG A 47 -12.39 13.70 2.82
N LEU A 48 -13.31 13.13 2.05
CA LEU A 48 -13.18 11.78 1.50
C LEU A 48 -11.98 11.67 0.57
N LYS A 49 -11.76 12.68 -0.29
CA LYS A 49 -10.59 12.76 -1.17
C LYS A 49 -9.30 12.78 -0.36
N TRP A 50 -9.22 13.60 0.68
CA TRP A 50 -8.04 13.66 1.54
C TRP A 50 -7.74 12.32 2.20
N GLU A 51 -8.76 11.63 2.71
CA GLU A 51 -8.64 10.31 3.34
C GLU A 51 -8.14 9.24 2.34
N LEU A 52 -8.66 9.25 1.11
CA LEU A 52 -8.22 8.35 0.04
C LEU A 52 -6.79 8.64 -0.41
N ASP A 53 -6.42 9.91 -0.57
CA ASP A 53 -5.08 10.32 -0.99
C ASP A 53 -4.05 9.90 0.09
N GLU A 54 -4.36 10.06 1.37
CA GLU A 54 -3.49 9.63 2.48
C GLU A 54 -3.36 8.10 2.55
N ASN A 55 -4.46 7.36 2.40
CA ASN A 55 -4.41 5.90 2.37
C ASN A 55 -3.58 5.39 1.18
N THR A 56 -3.80 5.97 0.00
CA THR A 56 -3.02 5.64 -1.20
C THR A 56 -1.54 5.91 -0.98
N ARG A 57 -1.18 7.05 -0.36
CA ARG A 57 0.21 7.38 -0.04
C ARG A 57 0.88 6.33 0.84
N ILE A 58 0.18 5.87 1.88
CA ILE A 58 0.69 4.83 2.80
C ILE A 58 0.83 3.49 2.07
N GLN A 59 -0.18 3.09 1.29
CA GLN A 59 -0.18 1.85 0.53
C GLN A 59 0.98 1.81 -0.47
N THR A 60 1.15 2.88 -1.27
CA THR A 60 2.26 2.98 -2.23
C THR A 60 3.62 2.93 -1.53
N ALA A 61 3.78 3.59 -0.38
CA ALA A 61 5.04 3.54 0.36
C ALA A 61 5.37 2.12 0.86
N PHE A 62 4.36 1.35 1.30
CA PHE A 62 4.54 -0.04 1.69
C PHE A 62 4.91 -0.93 0.50
N GLU A 63 4.18 -0.79 -0.62
CA GLU A 63 4.44 -1.55 -1.84
C GLU A 63 5.84 -1.28 -2.41
N GLU A 64 6.25 -0.01 -2.46
CA GLU A 64 7.61 0.36 -2.87
C GLU A 64 8.68 -0.20 -1.93
N GLY A 65 8.42 -0.18 -0.62
CA GLY A 65 9.32 -0.73 0.39
C GLY A 65 9.50 -2.24 0.22
N GLU A 66 8.40 -2.99 0.02
CA GLU A 66 8.48 -4.43 -0.26
C GLU A 66 9.23 -4.72 -1.56
N LEU A 67 8.94 -3.96 -2.62
CA LEU A 67 9.59 -4.18 -3.92
C LEU A 67 11.10 -3.93 -3.83
N LYS A 68 11.52 -2.80 -3.23
CA LYS A 68 12.93 -2.49 -2.99
C LYS A 68 13.61 -3.56 -2.14
N GLY A 69 12.98 -3.98 -1.04
CA GLY A 69 13.53 -5.01 -0.16
C GLY A 69 13.71 -6.37 -0.86
N ARG A 70 12.78 -6.76 -1.74
CA ARG A 70 12.92 -7.98 -2.55
C ARG A 70 14.07 -7.86 -3.55
N GLU A 71 14.17 -6.75 -4.27
CA GLU A 71 15.25 -6.52 -5.25
C GLU A 71 16.64 -6.48 -4.60
N GLU A 72 16.79 -5.76 -3.48
CA GLU A 72 18.03 -5.71 -2.71
C GLU A 72 18.38 -7.09 -2.13
N GLY A 73 17.40 -7.81 -1.58
CA GLY A 73 17.59 -9.17 -1.06
C GLY A 73 18.08 -10.15 -2.13
N GLU A 74 17.56 -10.05 -3.36
CA GLU A 74 18.05 -10.85 -4.48
C GLU A 74 19.52 -10.54 -4.83
N LEU A 75 19.90 -9.25 -4.85
CA LEU A 75 21.28 -8.85 -5.11
C LEU A 75 22.22 -9.32 -4.01
N PHE A 76 21.83 -9.17 -2.74
CA PHE A 76 22.65 -9.61 -1.60
C PHE A 76 22.85 -11.13 -1.65
N GLY A 77 21.78 -11.88 -1.94
CA GLY A 77 21.83 -13.32 -2.13
C GLY A 77 22.80 -13.72 -3.25
N LYS A 78 22.71 -13.05 -4.41
CA LYS A 78 23.64 -13.27 -5.54
C LYS A 78 25.09 -12.99 -5.16
N ILE A 79 25.37 -11.89 -4.47
CA ILE A 79 26.72 -11.52 -4.01
C ILE A 79 27.27 -12.59 -3.08
N ARG A 80 26.52 -12.96 -2.04
CA ARG A 80 26.93 -13.99 -1.06
C ARG A 80 27.18 -15.34 -1.71
N MET A 81 26.31 -15.74 -2.65
CA MET A 81 26.47 -16.98 -3.40
C MET A 81 27.77 -16.96 -4.22
N LEU A 82 28.05 -15.86 -4.93
CA LEU A 82 29.29 -15.73 -5.71
C LEU A 82 30.54 -15.69 -4.82
N GLN A 83 30.49 -14.97 -3.70
CA GLN A 83 31.56 -14.95 -2.70
C GLN A 83 31.84 -16.36 -2.19
N ASN A 84 30.80 -17.12 -1.84
CA ASN A 84 30.92 -18.50 -1.38
C ASN A 84 31.57 -19.40 -2.45
N LEU A 85 31.13 -19.31 -3.71
CA LEU A 85 31.71 -20.05 -4.83
C LEU A 85 33.18 -19.70 -5.07
N LEU A 86 33.58 -18.46 -4.79
CA LEU A 86 34.96 -18.00 -4.85
C LEU A 86 35.78 -18.33 -3.59
N SER A 87 35.15 -18.88 -2.55
CA SER A 87 35.73 -19.10 -1.22
C SER A 87 36.17 -17.79 -0.53
N LEU A 88 35.46 -16.70 -0.81
CA LEU A 88 35.60 -15.40 -0.14
C LEU A 88 34.71 -15.34 1.11
N PRO A 89 35.07 -14.50 2.11
CA PRO A 89 34.17 -14.23 3.23
C PRO A 89 32.86 -13.61 2.74
N GLN A 90 31.73 -14.07 3.28
CA GLN A 90 30.41 -13.58 2.90
C GLN A 90 30.14 -12.22 3.54
N SER A 91 29.66 -11.26 2.75
CA SER A 91 29.28 -9.94 3.25
C SER A 91 28.03 -10.03 4.14
N THR A 92 28.02 -9.29 5.24
CA THR A 92 26.84 -9.10 6.12
C THR A 92 25.86 -8.10 5.52
N ASP A 93 24.62 -8.08 6.01
CA ASP A 93 23.61 -7.13 5.53
C ASP A 93 24.07 -5.68 5.82
N ASP A 94 24.64 -5.44 7.00
CA ASP A 94 25.20 -4.14 7.39
C ASP A 94 26.30 -3.62 6.45
N ALA A 95 27.02 -4.52 5.79
CA ALA A 95 28.08 -4.15 4.85
C ALA A 95 27.56 -3.85 3.45
N LEU A 96 26.41 -4.43 3.06
CA LEU A 96 25.82 -4.27 1.72
C LEU A 96 24.73 -3.20 1.68
N HIS A 97 24.02 -2.99 2.78
CA HIS A 97 22.92 -2.02 2.90
C HIS A 97 23.33 -0.56 2.62
N PRO A 98 24.54 -0.08 2.97
CA PRO A 98 24.96 1.28 2.64
C PRO A 98 25.23 1.49 1.14
N SER A 99 25.46 0.42 0.38
CA SER A 99 25.82 0.50 -1.03
C SER A 99 24.61 0.76 -1.91
N SER A 100 24.81 1.56 -2.97
CA SER A 100 23.76 1.79 -3.96
C SER A 100 23.49 0.53 -4.80
N ARG A 101 22.28 0.41 -5.37
CA ARG A 101 21.94 -0.69 -6.29
C ARG A 101 22.96 -0.85 -7.42
N THR A 102 23.41 0.27 -8.00
CA THR A 102 24.40 0.28 -9.06
C THR A 102 25.75 -0.27 -8.61
N GLU A 103 26.19 0.07 -7.38
CA GLU A 103 27.43 -0.48 -6.82
C GLU A 103 27.31 -1.99 -6.61
N LEU A 104 26.19 -2.46 -6.07
CA LEU A 104 25.94 -3.89 -5.87
C LEU A 104 25.92 -4.66 -7.19
N GLU A 105 25.30 -4.10 -8.23
CA GLU A 105 25.32 -4.68 -9.58
C GLU A 105 26.74 -4.75 -10.15
N THR A 106 27.55 -3.69 -9.98
CA THR A 106 28.96 -3.73 -10.40
C THR A 106 29.74 -4.81 -9.65
N LEU A 107 29.56 -4.93 -8.34
CA LEU A 107 30.20 -5.98 -7.53
C LEU A 107 29.81 -7.39 -8.00
N VAL A 108 28.53 -7.62 -8.33
CA VAL A 108 28.08 -8.88 -8.92
C VAL A 108 28.83 -9.18 -10.22
N THR A 109 28.95 -8.20 -11.12
CA THR A 109 29.64 -8.41 -12.40
C THR A 109 31.14 -8.71 -12.22
N GLU A 110 31.79 -8.07 -11.27
CA GLU A 110 33.19 -8.32 -10.93
C GLU A 110 33.39 -9.73 -10.37
N LEU A 111 32.55 -10.16 -9.42
CA LEU A 111 32.61 -11.50 -8.85
C LEU A 111 32.34 -12.58 -9.91
N GLN A 112 31.40 -12.34 -10.82
CA GLN A 112 31.16 -13.24 -11.96
C GLN A 112 32.38 -13.33 -12.89
N ALA A 113 33.04 -12.20 -13.18
CA ALA A 113 34.24 -12.18 -14.01
C ALA A 113 35.41 -12.94 -13.35
N GLN A 114 35.58 -12.79 -12.03
CA GLN A 114 36.57 -13.56 -11.26
C GLN A 114 36.29 -15.06 -11.31
N LEU A 115 35.03 -15.47 -11.17
CA LEU A 115 34.64 -16.88 -11.24
C LEU A 115 34.96 -17.47 -12.61
N ARG A 116 34.64 -16.75 -13.70
CA ARG A 116 34.96 -17.18 -15.07
C ARG A 116 36.46 -17.35 -15.30
N LYS A 117 37.28 -16.42 -14.78
CA LYS A 117 38.75 -16.50 -14.88
C LYS A 117 39.33 -17.70 -14.12
N ARG A 118 38.68 -18.16 -13.05
CA ARG A 118 39.10 -19.34 -12.28
C ARG A 118 38.73 -20.67 -12.94
N MET A 119 37.72 -20.66 -13.81
CA MET A 119 37.25 -21.84 -14.55
C MET A 119 37.95 -22.04 -15.90
N THR A 120 38.74 -21.06 -16.35
CA THR A 120 39.55 -21.12 -17.59
C THR A 120 40.99 -21.39 -17.22
#